data_AF-A0A534Q7X3-F1
#
_entry.id   AF-A0A534Q7X3-F1
#
_cell.length_a   1.000
_cell.length_b   1.000
_cell.length_c   1.000
_cell.angle_alpha   90.00
_cell.angle_beta   90.00
_cell.angle_gamma   90.00
#
_symmetry.space_group_name_H-M   'P 1'
#
loop_
_entity.id
_entity.type
_entity.pdbx_description
1 polymer ?
#
loop_
_entity_poly.entity_id
_entity_poly.type
_entity_poly.pdbx_seq_one_letter_code
_entity_poly.pdbx_strand_id
1 'polypeptide(L)'
;MSTEPSRADLIGDGVTSTGFTEPGDQVGTTAHPIDPRLGPLANNGGSTKTQALAAASPARDAADCLGMVEDQRHEPRPFGGACDIGAFELPEPGQGLLLGAGIALLGLLRGRDRR
;
A
#
# COMPACT_ATOMS: atom_id res chain seq x y z
N MET A 1 2.03 18.45 13.19
CA MET A 1 2.03 18.31 11.73
C MET A 1 2.67 16.97 11.44
N SER A 2 1.88 15.89 11.43
CA SER A 2 2.41 14.55 11.14
C SER A 2 2.88 14.56 9.69
N THR A 3 4.18 14.38 9.48
CA THR A 3 4.73 14.04 8.18
C THR A 3 4.53 12.53 8.01
N GLU A 4 3.30 12.10 7.78
CA GLU A 4 3.08 10.72 7.35
C GLU A 4 3.54 10.57 5.89
N PRO A 5 4.09 9.40 5.52
CA PRO A 5 4.63 9.11 4.20
C PRO A 5 3.63 9.32 3.05
N SER A 6 2.33 9.29 3.33
CA SER A 6 1.26 9.49 2.36
C SER A 6 0.22 10.47 2.91
N ARG A 7 -0.40 11.32 2.07
CA ARG A 7 -1.40 12.30 2.53
C ARG A 7 -2.77 11.67 2.76
N ALA A 8 -2.85 10.70 3.67
CA ALA A 8 -4.09 10.13 4.15
C ALA A 8 -3.81 9.27 5.39
N ASP A 9 -4.68 9.43 6.38
CA ASP A 9 -4.71 8.61 7.59
C ASP A 9 -5.96 7.74 7.65
N LEU A 10 -5.85 6.55 8.23
CA LEU A 10 -7.01 5.67 8.50
C LEU A 10 -7.13 5.39 10.00
N ILE A 11 -8.13 6.01 10.61
CA ILE A 11 -8.40 5.96 12.05
C ILE A 11 -9.70 5.18 12.28
N GLY A 12 -9.59 4.01 12.92
CA GLY A 12 -10.74 3.12 13.11
C GLY A 12 -11.84 3.71 14.00
N ASP A 13 -11.47 4.43 15.07
CA ASP A 13 -12.38 5.21 15.91
C ASP A 13 -11.74 6.57 16.24
N GLY A 14 -12.35 7.63 15.73
CA GLY A 14 -11.85 8.99 15.85
C GLY A 14 -12.33 9.76 17.08
N VAL A 15 -13.07 9.16 18.03
CA VAL A 15 -13.70 9.92 19.12
C VAL A 15 -12.71 10.71 19.98
N THR A 16 -11.46 10.25 20.12
CA THR A 16 -10.39 10.97 20.82
C THR A 16 -9.34 11.57 19.89
N SER A 17 -9.59 11.53 18.58
CA SER A 17 -8.66 11.90 17.54
C SER A 17 -9.07 13.24 16.93
N THR A 18 -8.12 14.14 16.74
CA THR A 18 -8.33 15.42 16.06
C THR A 18 -7.20 15.66 15.07
N GLY A 19 -7.43 16.53 14.07
CA GLY A 19 -6.41 16.90 13.09
C GLY A 19 -6.36 16.05 11.82
N PHE A 20 -7.27 15.09 11.65
CA PHE A 20 -7.44 14.27 10.45
C PHE A 20 -8.50 14.89 9.54
N THR A 21 -8.12 15.95 8.83
CA THR A 21 -9.02 16.75 7.97
C THR A 21 -8.53 16.85 6.53
N GLU A 22 -7.46 16.16 6.18
CA GLU A 22 -6.92 16.18 4.83
C GLU A 22 -7.78 15.31 3.89
N PRO A 23 -7.86 15.64 2.59
CA PRO A 23 -8.47 14.77 1.59
C PRO A 23 -7.79 13.39 1.59
N GLY A 24 -8.56 12.34 1.77
CA GLY A 24 -8.06 10.96 1.89
C GLY A 24 -8.11 10.43 3.33
N ASP A 25 -8.22 11.30 4.33
CA ASP A 25 -8.37 10.87 5.72
C ASP A 25 -9.71 10.14 5.91
N GLN A 26 -9.61 8.96 6.52
CA GLN A 26 -10.73 8.09 6.85
C GLN A 26 -10.82 7.96 8.35
N VAL A 27 -11.84 8.56 8.95
CA VAL A 27 -12.03 8.59 10.40
C VAL A 27 -13.36 7.95 10.74
N GLY A 28 -13.30 6.77 11.37
CA GLY A 28 -14.47 6.10 11.93
C GLY A 28 -14.98 6.77 13.20
N THR A 29 -16.09 6.28 13.72
CA THR A 29 -16.67 6.73 14.99
C THR A 29 -16.95 5.52 15.87
N THR A 30 -17.16 5.70 17.18
CA THR A 30 -17.58 4.59 18.04
C THR A 30 -18.87 3.91 17.56
N ALA A 31 -19.79 4.65 16.95
CA ALA A 31 -21.03 4.10 16.40
C ALA A 31 -20.83 3.36 15.06
N HIS A 32 -19.85 3.80 14.27
CA HIS A 32 -19.51 3.23 12.97
C HIS A 32 -17.99 3.19 12.81
N PRO A 33 -17.31 2.23 13.47
CA PRO A 33 -15.87 2.12 13.38
C PRO A 33 -15.47 1.63 11.99
N ILE A 34 -14.31 2.08 11.52
CA ILE A 34 -13.70 1.57 10.29
C ILE A 34 -12.78 0.41 10.68
N ASP A 35 -13.07 -0.78 10.18
CA ASP A 35 -12.14 -1.91 10.27
C ASP A 35 -11.04 -1.73 9.20
N PRO A 36 -9.77 -1.54 9.60
CA PRO A 36 -8.67 -1.34 8.65
C PRO A 36 -8.34 -2.62 7.88
N ARG A 37 -8.84 -3.79 8.31
CA ARG A 37 -8.61 -5.10 7.67
C ARG A 37 -7.13 -5.40 7.47
N LEU A 38 -6.35 -5.17 8.54
CA LEU A 38 -4.93 -5.45 8.61
C LEU A 38 -4.68 -6.89 9.03
N GLY A 39 -3.68 -7.51 8.41
CA GLY A 39 -3.05 -8.72 8.93
C GLY A 39 -2.25 -8.44 10.22
N PRO A 40 -1.79 -9.50 10.89
CA PRO A 40 -0.91 -9.36 12.04
C PRO A 40 0.42 -8.69 11.63
N LEU A 41 1.07 -8.03 12.60
CA LEU A 41 2.42 -7.51 12.43
C LEU A 41 3.39 -8.69 12.19
N ALA A 42 3.91 -8.80 10.97
CA ALA A 42 4.64 -9.97 10.51
C ALA A 42 5.84 -9.58 9.64
N ASN A 43 6.73 -10.55 9.40
CA ASN A 43 7.79 -10.39 8.42
C ASN A 43 7.21 -10.59 7.01
N ASN A 44 6.98 -9.49 6.30
CA ASN A 44 6.44 -9.50 4.94
C ASN A 44 7.53 -9.22 3.87
N GLY A 45 8.81 -9.44 4.19
CA GLY A 45 9.93 -9.36 3.23
C GLY A 45 10.88 -8.15 3.38
N GLY A 46 10.61 -7.23 4.31
CA GLY A 46 11.43 -6.03 4.57
C GLY A 46 12.37 -6.15 5.78
N SER A 47 13.12 -5.07 6.06
CA SER A 47 14.00 -4.97 7.24
C SER A 47 13.23 -4.80 8.56
N THR A 48 11.97 -4.37 8.48
CA THR A 48 11.04 -4.22 9.60
C THR A 48 9.79 -5.07 9.38
N LYS A 49 9.09 -5.41 10.47
CA LYS A 49 7.76 -6.05 10.36
C LYS A 49 6.74 -5.01 9.92
N THR A 50 5.81 -5.43 9.07
CA THR A 50 4.68 -4.59 8.61
C THR A 50 3.36 -5.33 8.81
N GLN A 51 2.24 -4.62 8.66
CA GLN A 51 0.91 -5.22 8.64
C GLN A 51 0.42 -5.23 7.19
N ALA A 52 0.20 -6.43 6.64
CA ALA A 52 -0.30 -6.57 5.27
C ALA A 52 -1.77 -6.16 5.19
N LEU A 53 -2.20 -5.57 4.07
CA LEU A 53 -3.61 -5.26 3.83
C LEU A 53 -4.36 -6.47 3.27
N ALA A 54 -5.60 -6.66 3.69
CA ALA A 54 -6.53 -7.51 2.95
C ALA A 54 -6.95 -6.80 1.63
N ALA A 55 -7.27 -7.56 0.59
CA ALA A 55 -7.65 -7.02 -0.72
C ALA A 55 -8.85 -6.05 -0.71
N ALA A 56 -9.74 -6.20 0.27
CA ALA A 56 -10.90 -5.33 0.47
C ALA A 56 -10.70 -4.34 1.63
N SER A 57 -9.45 -4.02 1.99
CA SER A 57 -9.13 -3.02 3.01
C SER A 57 -9.55 -1.62 2.54
N PRO A 58 -10.14 -0.79 3.42
CA PRO A 58 -10.38 0.63 3.13
C PRO A 58 -9.09 1.45 2.98
N ALA A 59 -7.94 0.93 3.42
CA ALA A 59 -6.64 1.56 3.24
C ALA A 59 -6.08 1.41 1.81
N ARG A 60 -6.67 0.53 0.98
CA ARG A 60 -6.17 0.27 -0.37
C ARG A 60 -6.48 1.41 -1.32
N ASP A 61 -5.51 1.83 -2.14
CA ASP A 61 -5.64 2.89 -3.15
C ASP A 61 -6.23 4.20 -2.58
N ALA A 62 -5.93 4.51 -1.32
CA ALA A 62 -6.63 5.54 -0.56
C ALA A 62 -5.77 6.77 -0.23
N ALA A 63 -4.50 6.80 -0.68
CA ALA A 63 -3.56 7.84 -0.34
C ALA A 63 -2.85 8.45 -1.56
N ASP A 64 -2.55 9.74 -1.47
CA ASP A 64 -1.60 10.39 -2.38
C ASP A 64 -0.17 9.92 -2.03
N CYS A 65 0.52 9.40 -3.03
CA CYS A 65 1.90 8.90 -2.89
C CYS A 65 2.92 10.01 -2.56
N LEU A 66 2.64 11.28 -2.84
CA LEU A 66 3.54 12.41 -2.56
C LEU A 66 4.99 12.23 -3.09
N GLY A 67 5.16 11.47 -4.17
CA GLY A 67 6.49 11.16 -4.72
C GLY A 67 7.24 10.04 -4.01
N MET A 68 6.61 9.35 -3.05
CA MET A 68 7.08 8.04 -2.61
C MET A 68 6.94 7.03 -3.72
N VAL A 69 8.00 6.26 -3.91
CA VAL A 69 8.09 5.24 -4.98
C VAL A 69 8.21 3.83 -4.43
N GLU A 70 8.39 3.68 -3.11
CA GLU A 70 8.61 2.40 -2.44
C GLU A 70 7.91 2.38 -1.06
N ASP A 71 7.49 1.19 -0.61
CA ASP A 71 6.98 0.96 0.74
C ASP A 71 8.12 0.56 1.71
N GLN A 72 7.80 0.24 2.98
CA GLN A 72 8.85 -0.10 3.96
C GLN A 72 9.59 -1.41 3.67
N ARG A 73 9.12 -2.21 2.71
CA ARG A 73 9.79 -3.42 2.22
C ARG A 73 10.70 -3.12 1.04
N HIS A 74 10.74 -1.88 0.55
CA HIS A 74 11.32 -1.46 -0.73
C HIS A 74 10.58 -2.06 -1.94
N GLU A 75 9.29 -2.38 -1.79
CA GLU A 75 8.45 -2.77 -2.92
C GLU A 75 7.86 -1.51 -3.57
N PRO A 76 7.69 -1.47 -4.91
CA PRO A 76 7.19 -0.30 -5.62
C PRO A 76 5.83 0.20 -5.12
N ARG A 77 5.62 1.52 -5.25
CA ARG A 77 4.33 2.19 -5.06
C ARG A 77 4.05 3.21 -6.17
N PRO A 78 2.78 3.40 -6.57
CA PRO A 78 1.64 2.54 -6.25
C PRO A 78 1.64 1.26 -7.12
N PHE A 79 1.05 0.18 -6.61
CA PHE A 79 0.71 -0.99 -7.46
C PHE A 79 -0.64 -0.80 -8.17
N GLY A 80 -1.57 -0.04 -7.56
CA GLY A 80 -2.90 0.24 -8.10
C GLY A 80 -3.04 1.66 -8.67
N GLY A 81 -4.23 2.23 -8.46
CA GLY A 81 -4.56 3.58 -8.93
C GLY A 81 -4.01 4.69 -8.03
N ALA A 82 -3.71 4.37 -6.77
CA ALA A 82 -3.13 5.28 -5.79
C ALA A 82 -2.30 4.50 -4.77
N CYS A 83 -1.59 5.19 -3.87
CA CYS A 83 -0.89 4.50 -2.81
C CYS A 83 -1.87 3.98 -1.76
N ASP A 84 -1.50 2.90 -1.10
CA ASP A 84 -2.20 2.45 0.09
C ASP A 84 -1.89 3.36 1.30
N ILE A 85 -2.81 3.44 2.26
CA ILE A 85 -2.52 4.12 3.54
C ILE A 85 -1.60 3.21 4.36
N GLY A 86 -0.44 3.76 4.77
CA GLY A 86 0.48 3.13 5.70
C GLY A 86 1.76 2.55 5.07
N ALA A 87 2.32 1.54 5.76
CA ALA A 87 3.68 1.04 5.55
C ALA A 87 3.81 -0.09 4.51
N PHE A 88 2.69 -0.61 4.01
CA PHE A 88 2.62 -1.77 3.14
C PHE A 88 1.76 -1.45 1.93
N GLU A 89 2.31 -1.65 0.74
CA GLU A 89 1.57 -1.56 -0.51
C GLU A 89 1.11 -2.96 -0.96
N LEU A 90 -0.19 -3.17 -1.09
CA LEU A 90 -0.76 -4.42 -1.55
C LEU A 90 -0.51 -4.60 -3.05
N PRO A 91 0.26 -5.62 -3.47
CA PRO A 91 0.46 -5.86 -4.89
C PRO A 91 -0.84 -6.27 -5.58
N GLU A 92 -1.06 -5.83 -6.81
CA GLU A 92 -2.16 -6.36 -7.62
C GLU A 92 -1.94 -7.86 -7.90
N PRO A 93 -3.01 -8.65 -8.05
CA PRO A 93 -2.92 -10.03 -8.48
C PRO A 93 -2.10 -10.14 -9.77
N GLY A 94 -0.93 -10.79 -9.68
CA GLY A 94 -0.01 -11.00 -10.81
C GLY A 94 1.20 -10.06 -10.88
N GLN A 95 1.28 -9.01 -10.05
CA GLN A 95 2.42 -8.07 -10.03
C GLN A 95 3.42 -8.34 -8.89
N GLY A 96 3.00 -8.98 -7.79
CA GLY A 96 3.88 -9.33 -6.68
C GLY A 96 4.87 -10.48 -6.95
N LEU A 97 4.82 -11.12 -8.13
CA LEU A 97 5.62 -12.30 -8.44
C LEU A 97 6.93 -12.00 -9.19
N LEU A 98 7.14 -10.77 -9.66
CA LEU A 98 8.27 -10.41 -10.53
C LEU A 98 9.43 -9.69 -9.84
N LEU A 99 9.25 -9.18 -8.61
CA LEU A 99 10.26 -8.34 -7.93
C LEU A 99 11.00 -9.05 -6.77
N GLY A 100 10.43 -10.13 -6.21
CA GLY A 100 11.05 -10.89 -5.12
C GLY A 100 11.98 -12.04 -5.55
N ALA A 101 12.08 -12.35 -6.85
CA ALA A 101 12.97 -13.39 -7.36
C ALA A 101 14.15 -12.75 -8.09
N GLY A 102 15.31 -12.72 -7.44
CA GLY A 102 16.57 -12.44 -8.13
C GLY A 102 16.74 -13.36 -9.34
N ILE A 103 16.78 -12.76 -10.53
CA ILE A 103 17.22 -13.34 -11.82
C ILE A 103 16.48 -14.61 -12.27
N ALA A 104 15.61 -14.49 -13.29
CA ALA A 104 15.70 -15.22 -14.56
C ALA A 104 14.43 -15.05 -15.42
N LEU A 105 14.45 -14.14 -16.40
CA LEU A 105 14.12 -14.56 -17.76
C LEU A 105 14.92 -13.72 -18.76
N LEU A 106 16.11 -14.27 -19.02
CA LEU A 106 16.79 -14.28 -20.30
C LEU A 106 15.92 -13.78 -21.47
N GLY A 107 16.35 -12.69 -22.09
CA GLY A 107 15.73 -12.20 -23.31
C GLY A 107 15.72 -13.27 -24.41
N LEU A 108 14.58 -13.37 -25.10
CA LEU A 108 14.37 -13.84 -26.48
C LEU A 108 12.87 -13.55 -26.74
N LEU A 109 12.41 -12.78 -27.72
CA LEU A 109 12.97 -12.46 -29.02
C LEU A 109 12.57 -11.04 -29.43
N ARG A 110 13.58 -10.33 -29.96
CA ARG A 110 13.38 -9.22 -30.89
C ARG A 110 12.42 -9.64 -32.01
N GLY A 111 11.61 -8.69 -32.43
CA GLY A 111 10.70 -8.84 -33.56
C GLY A 111 11.36 -9.41 -34.81
N ARG A 112 10.54 -10.08 -35.61
CA ARG A 112 10.68 -10.14 -37.06
C ARG A 112 9.34 -10.54 -37.65
N ASP A 113 8.61 -9.50 -38.01
CA ASP A 113 7.83 -9.43 -39.24
C ASP A 113 8.48 -10.28 -40.35
N ARG A 114 7.74 -11.28 -40.86
CA ARG A 114 8.01 -11.95 -42.14
C ARG A 114 6.75 -12.62 -42.71
N ARG A 115 6.31 -12.00 -43.81
CA ARG A 115 5.52 -12.47 -44.96
C ARG A 115 4.01 -12.46 -44.85
#